data_AF-A0A067JUL4-F1
#
_entry.id   AF-A0A067JUL4-F1
#
_cell.length_a   1.000
_cell.length_b   1.000
_cell.length_c   1.000
_cell.angle_alpha   90.00
_cell.angle_beta   90.00
_cell.angle_gamma   90.00
#
_symmetry.space_group_name_H-M   'P 1'
#
loop_
_entity.id
_entity.type
_entity.pdbx_description
1 polymer ?
#
loop_
_entity_poly.entity_id
_entity_poly.type
_entity_poly.pdbx_seq_one_letter_code
_entity_poly.pdbx_strand_id
1 'polypeptide(L)'
;MNQISESSKGRKRLREEEEEVIGTETSDTDPTPSLEESLTFSDTLVALRIIRAQFPHIDKVSIQPFILRSQLYSCVKDRTQVDRELESLRREKLLRVFKLNTGQDDHAIMFLDDYMSQIERVVKRMKEKKQSGLEVFEWFRTHVIDVKLEPSIDHQELCGLLSHGGKLKDEQISLLINAGLLDYCENTFMLHVNEQNQVNLGVVEAEVSKSGLSDIGGRNDLLGAVVDDISKVEFVALSEGSNETRQLIDPNMYWFAVPNIGSVLKGLSQGRKELLSLLNRRRYKEMMLANLEKKRLRLSTLDIRFHLRDLIGSGHLKTVNTPTGLIVRVSKD
;
A
#
# COMPACT_ATOMS: atom_id res chain seq x y z
N MET A 1 -33.05 -34.77 51.39
CA MET A 1 -32.55 -35.56 52.53
C MET A 1 -32.17 -36.93 51.99
N ASN A 2 -30.88 -37.17 51.69
CA ASN A 2 -29.85 -37.79 52.56
C ASN A 2 -29.81 -39.32 52.33
N GLN A 3 -28.69 -40.05 52.20
CA GLN A 3 -27.23 -39.77 52.05
C GLN A 3 -26.61 -41.06 51.43
N ILE A 4 -25.72 -40.99 50.42
CA ILE A 4 -24.25 -41.28 50.46
C ILE A 4 -23.90 -42.60 51.22
N SER A 5 -23.42 -43.68 50.59
CA SER A 5 -22.03 -43.94 50.13
C SER A 5 -21.95 -45.28 49.31
N GLU A 6 -20.86 -45.80 48.69
CA GLU A 6 -19.54 -45.25 48.27
C GLU A 6 -18.86 -46.07 47.11
N SER A 7 -17.72 -45.52 46.63
CA SER A 7 -16.54 -46.06 45.92
C SER A 7 -16.37 -47.56 45.54
N SER A 8 -16.01 -47.78 44.26
CA SER A 8 -14.81 -48.58 43.90
C SER A 8 -14.19 -48.12 42.57
N LYS A 9 -12.86 -47.95 42.52
CA LYS A 9 -12.09 -47.38 41.40
C LYS A 9 -11.61 -48.44 40.40
N GLY A 10 -11.67 -48.16 39.09
CA GLY A 10 -11.27 -49.11 38.04
C GLY A 10 -10.58 -48.51 36.80
N ARG A 11 -9.25 -48.40 36.85
CA ARG A 11 -8.28 -48.31 35.72
C ARG A 11 -8.53 -47.31 34.56
N LYS A 12 -7.84 -46.16 34.72
CA LYS A 12 -7.09 -45.44 33.67
C LYS A 12 -6.53 -46.40 32.59
N ARG A 13 -6.70 -46.06 31.30
CA ARG A 13 -5.76 -46.46 30.24
C ARG A 13 -4.84 -45.27 29.95
N LEU A 14 -3.65 -45.27 30.57
CA LEU A 14 -2.48 -44.67 29.92
C LEU A 14 -2.17 -45.53 28.67
N ARG A 15 -1.54 -44.92 27.67
CA ARG A 15 -0.76 -45.64 26.67
C ARG A 15 0.67 -45.12 26.79
N GLU A 16 1.63 -46.03 26.75
CA GLU A 16 3.00 -45.76 27.18
C GLU A 16 3.72 -44.66 26.39
N GLU A 17 4.58 -43.94 27.10
CA GLU A 17 5.67 -43.13 26.56
C GLU A 17 6.82 -44.08 26.21
N GLU A 18 7.21 -44.14 24.94
CA GLU A 18 8.47 -44.77 24.53
C GLU A 18 9.53 -43.67 24.36
N GLU A 19 10.32 -43.46 25.40
CA GLU A 19 11.57 -42.71 25.31
C GLU A 19 12.63 -43.59 24.61
N GLU A 20 12.95 -43.30 23.35
CA GLU A 20 14.26 -43.66 22.79
C GLU A 20 15.16 -42.42 22.73
N VAL A 21 16.11 -42.35 23.65
CA VAL A 21 17.18 -41.36 23.68
C VAL A 21 18.50 -42.06 23.38
N ILE A 22 18.98 -41.99 22.14
CA ILE A 22 20.38 -42.31 21.80
C ILE A 22 20.92 -41.33 20.74
N GLY A 23 22.02 -40.66 21.10
CA GLY A 23 23.15 -40.46 20.18
C GLY A 23 23.11 -39.28 19.22
N THR A 24 23.64 -38.14 19.66
CA THR A 24 24.11 -37.08 18.76
C THR A 24 25.38 -37.53 18.02
N GLU A 25 25.33 -37.68 16.70
CA GLU A 25 26.52 -37.57 15.84
C GLU A 25 26.26 -36.65 14.64
N THR A 26 27.31 -35.92 14.26
CA THR A 26 27.24 -34.77 13.36
C THR A 26 27.43 -35.16 11.90
N SER A 27 26.54 -34.71 11.01
CA SER A 27 26.82 -34.61 9.58
C SER A 27 26.14 -33.40 8.95
N ASP A 28 26.92 -32.55 8.29
CA ASP A 28 26.40 -31.44 7.49
C ASP A 28 25.54 -31.95 6.32
N THR A 29 24.25 -31.70 6.38
CA THR A 29 23.34 -31.79 5.23
C THR A 29 22.41 -30.60 5.26
N ASP A 30 22.42 -29.80 4.18
CA ASP A 30 21.45 -28.73 3.96
C ASP A 30 20.02 -29.25 4.21
N PRO A 31 19.17 -28.55 4.98
CA PRO A 31 17.78 -28.90 5.10
C PRO A 31 17.09 -28.56 3.77
N THR A 32 17.07 -29.51 2.84
CA THR A 32 16.14 -29.48 1.71
C THR A 32 14.73 -29.41 2.31
N PRO A 33 13.96 -28.32 2.07
CA PRO A 33 12.66 -28.15 2.69
C PRO A 33 11.75 -29.31 2.30
N SER A 34 10.96 -29.77 3.25
CA SER A 34 10.12 -30.96 3.06
C SER A 34 9.09 -30.72 1.96
N LEU A 35 8.71 -31.78 1.23
CA LEU A 35 7.61 -31.68 0.25
C LEU A 35 6.28 -31.28 0.90
N GLU A 36 6.11 -31.46 2.22
CA GLU A 36 4.97 -30.95 2.99
C GLU A 36 4.97 -29.42 3.07
N GLU A 37 6.09 -28.77 3.43
CA GLU A 37 6.21 -27.30 3.43
C GLU A 37 5.97 -26.70 2.04
N SER A 38 6.31 -27.43 0.97
CA SER A 38 6.07 -26.99 -0.41
C SER A 38 4.58 -26.97 -0.83
N LEU A 39 3.69 -27.59 -0.04
CA LEU A 39 2.26 -27.70 -0.33
C LEU A 39 1.36 -26.97 0.68
N THR A 40 1.90 -26.51 1.81
CA THR A 40 1.16 -25.69 2.78
C THR A 40 1.03 -24.24 2.29
N PHE A 41 0.03 -23.97 1.45
CA PHE A 41 -0.35 -22.59 1.11
C PHE A 41 -0.92 -21.88 2.35
N SER A 42 -0.25 -20.84 2.85
CA SER A 42 -0.84 -19.98 3.86
C SER A 42 -2.09 -19.25 3.33
N ASP A 43 -3.11 -19.11 4.18
CA ASP A 43 -4.29 -18.27 3.97
C ASP A 43 -3.93 -16.87 3.45
N THR A 44 -2.83 -16.25 3.90
CA THR A 44 -2.40 -14.93 3.40
C THR A 44 -1.97 -14.99 1.93
N LEU A 45 -1.22 -16.02 1.52
CA LEU A 45 -0.78 -16.18 0.13
C LEU A 45 -1.96 -16.54 -0.79
N VAL A 46 -2.90 -17.35 -0.29
CA VAL A 46 -4.15 -17.66 -0.99
C VAL A 46 -5.00 -16.39 -1.15
N ALA A 47 -5.19 -15.59 -0.08
CA ALA A 47 -5.90 -14.33 -0.12
C ALA A 47 -5.25 -13.33 -1.08
N LEU A 48 -3.92 -13.18 -1.04
CA LEU A 48 -3.15 -12.36 -1.99
C LEU A 48 -3.44 -12.77 -3.44
N ARG A 49 -3.33 -14.06 -3.78
CA ARG A 49 -3.59 -14.57 -5.13
C ARG A 49 -5.05 -14.36 -5.57
N ILE A 50 -6.02 -14.58 -4.68
CA ILE A 50 -7.45 -14.36 -4.97
C ILE A 50 -7.75 -12.87 -5.22
N ILE A 51 -7.24 -11.96 -4.37
CA ILE A 51 -7.50 -10.52 -4.54
C ILE A 51 -6.79 -9.99 -5.80
N ARG A 52 -5.55 -10.44 -6.09
CA ARG A 52 -4.84 -10.15 -7.34
C ARG A 52 -5.66 -10.54 -8.57
N ALA A 53 -6.21 -11.75 -8.59
CA ALA A 53 -7.02 -12.26 -9.70
C ALA A 53 -8.38 -11.53 -9.85
N GLN A 54 -8.87 -10.88 -8.79
CA GLN A 54 -10.08 -10.06 -8.80
C GLN A 54 -9.80 -8.56 -9.05
N PHE A 55 -8.56 -8.18 -9.34
CA PHE A 55 -8.22 -6.78 -9.61
C PHE A 55 -8.97 -6.26 -10.85
N PRO A 56 -9.65 -5.10 -10.78
CA PRO A 56 -10.47 -4.60 -11.88
C PRO A 56 -9.61 -4.21 -13.08
N HIS A 57 -10.10 -4.48 -14.29
CA HIS A 57 -9.51 -3.92 -15.50
C HIS A 57 -9.83 -2.42 -15.59
N ILE A 58 -8.81 -1.59 -15.82
CA ILE A 58 -8.95 -0.12 -15.87
C ILE A 58 -8.51 0.36 -17.26
N ASP A 59 -9.46 0.46 -18.19
CA ASP A 59 -9.22 0.73 -19.62
C ASP A 59 -8.29 1.93 -19.91
N LYS A 60 -8.30 2.94 -19.03
CA LYS A 60 -7.57 4.21 -19.20
C LYS A 60 -6.21 4.24 -18.49
N VAL A 61 -5.88 3.23 -17.66
CA VAL A 61 -4.69 3.26 -16.81
C VAL A 61 -3.97 1.92 -16.89
N SER A 62 -2.85 1.90 -17.60
CA SER A 62 -1.93 0.76 -17.61
C SER A 62 -1.21 0.66 -16.26
N ILE A 63 -1.86 -0.01 -15.31
CA ILE A 63 -1.33 -0.40 -14.00
C ILE A 63 -1.45 -1.92 -13.83
N GLN A 64 -0.50 -2.53 -13.15
CA GLN A 64 -0.56 -3.94 -12.75
C GLN A 64 -1.35 -4.11 -11.44
N PRO A 65 -1.89 -5.31 -11.17
CA PRO A 65 -2.67 -5.57 -9.96
C PRO A 65 -1.92 -5.20 -8.68
N PHE A 66 -2.59 -4.46 -7.79
CA PHE A 66 -2.13 -4.23 -6.43
C PHE A 66 -3.26 -4.48 -5.43
N ILE A 67 -2.88 -4.75 -4.19
CA ILE A 67 -3.77 -5.16 -3.10
C ILE A 67 -3.54 -4.16 -1.97
N LEU A 68 -4.60 -3.63 -1.36
CA LEU A 68 -4.42 -2.83 -0.15
C LEU A 68 -4.24 -3.75 1.06
N ARG A 69 -3.34 -3.41 1.98
CA ARG A 69 -3.12 -4.18 3.23
C ARG A 69 -4.43 -4.34 4.02
N SER A 70 -5.27 -3.30 4.03
CA SER A 70 -6.64 -3.32 4.54
C SER A 70 -7.49 -4.44 3.94
N GLN A 71 -7.37 -4.75 2.64
CA GLN A 71 -8.16 -5.81 2.00
C GLN A 71 -7.77 -7.20 2.53
N LEU A 72 -6.49 -7.46 2.84
CA LEU A 72 -6.07 -8.71 3.47
C LEU A 72 -6.65 -8.86 4.88
N TYR A 73 -6.68 -7.77 5.66
CA TYR A 73 -7.35 -7.74 6.97
C TYR A 73 -8.87 -7.92 6.91
N SER A 74 -9.48 -7.92 5.72
CA SER A 74 -10.89 -8.30 5.52
C SER A 74 -11.08 -9.79 5.22
N CYS A 75 -10.02 -10.48 4.82
CA CYS A 75 -10.04 -11.90 4.41
C CYS A 75 -9.46 -12.83 5.49
N VAL A 76 -8.37 -12.42 6.16
CA VAL A 76 -7.67 -13.22 7.18
C VAL A 76 -7.93 -12.62 8.56
N LYS A 77 -8.21 -13.49 9.55
CA LYS A 77 -8.64 -13.06 10.90
C LYS A 77 -7.48 -12.53 11.74
N ASP A 78 -6.32 -13.18 11.71
CA ASP A 78 -5.16 -12.77 12.49
C ASP A 78 -4.30 -11.79 11.68
N ARG A 79 -4.42 -10.50 12.01
CA ARG A 79 -3.63 -9.43 11.39
C ARG A 79 -2.14 -9.56 11.72
N THR A 80 -1.79 -10.09 12.89
CA THR A 80 -0.39 -10.28 13.31
C THR A 80 0.27 -11.37 12.49
N GLN A 81 -0.46 -12.45 12.18
CA GLN A 81 -0.01 -13.48 11.25
C GLN A 81 0.20 -12.92 9.85
N VAL A 82 -0.80 -12.20 9.29
CA VAL A 82 -0.67 -11.53 7.99
C VAL A 82 0.58 -10.66 7.92
N ASP A 83 0.84 -9.88 8.96
CA ASP A 83 1.98 -8.96 9.00
C ASP A 83 3.33 -9.70 9.03
N ARG A 84 3.44 -10.78 9.81
CA ARG A 84 4.63 -11.64 9.84
C ARG A 84 4.90 -12.33 8.51
N GLU A 85 3.83 -12.78 7.85
CA GLU A 85 3.92 -13.49 6.57
C GLU A 85 4.21 -12.54 5.40
N LEU A 86 3.59 -11.36 5.36
CA LEU A 86 3.97 -10.30 4.40
C LEU A 86 5.44 -9.91 4.54
N GLU A 87 5.95 -9.85 5.78
CA GLU A 87 7.34 -9.57 6.07
C GLU A 87 8.28 -10.73 5.66
N SER A 88 7.82 -11.99 5.71
CA SER A 88 8.57 -13.11 5.10
C SER A 88 8.59 -13.04 3.58
N LEU A 89 7.42 -12.90 2.94
CA LEU A 89 7.28 -12.78 1.49
C LEU A 89 8.04 -11.57 0.90
N ARG A 90 8.24 -10.51 1.69
CA ARG A 90 9.12 -9.38 1.36
C ARG A 90 10.60 -9.77 1.36
N ARG A 91 11.08 -10.48 2.40
CA ARG A 91 12.47 -11.01 2.46
C ARG A 91 12.75 -12.04 1.37
N GLU A 92 11.76 -12.85 1.03
CA GLU A 92 11.79 -13.83 -0.07
C GLU A 92 11.69 -13.18 -1.47
N LYS A 93 11.57 -11.84 -1.54
CA LYS A 93 11.46 -11.05 -2.79
C LYS A 93 10.25 -11.40 -3.66
N LEU A 94 9.19 -11.97 -3.07
CA LEU A 94 7.97 -12.36 -3.80
C LEU A 94 6.99 -11.18 -3.95
N LEU A 95 7.03 -10.23 -3.03
CA LEU A 95 6.21 -9.02 -3.04
C LEU A 95 6.97 -7.78 -2.57
N ARG A 96 6.39 -6.62 -2.87
CA ARG A 96 6.86 -5.32 -2.39
C ARG A 96 5.70 -4.51 -1.81
N VAL A 97 5.99 -3.77 -0.75
CA VAL A 97 5.02 -2.91 -0.06
C VAL A 97 5.36 -1.45 -0.35
N PHE A 98 4.32 -0.66 -0.66
CA PHE A 98 4.42 0.76 -1.01
C PHE A 98 3.53 1.55 -0.06
N LYS A 99 4.03 2.65 0.50
CA LYS A 99 3.20 3.62 1.22
C LYS A 99 2.37 4.41 0.20
N LEU A 100 1.10 4.69 0.50
CA LEU A 100 0.21 5.47 -0.35
C LEU A 100 -0.17 6.79 0.31
N ASN A 101 -0.26 7.84 -0.49
CA ASN A 101 -0.61 9.19 -0.02
C ASN A 101 -2.15 9.39 0.09
N THR A 102 -2.90 8.33 0.45
CA THR A 102 -4.38 8.35 0.56
C THR A 102 -4.91 8.34 1.99
N GLY A 103 -4.03 8.16 2.98
CA GLY A 103 -4.34 8.09 4.41
C GLY A 103 -3.08 7.82 5.24
N GLN A 104 -3.17 7.96 6.57
CA GLN A 104 -2.00 7.86 7.47
C GLN A 104 -1.31 6.48 7.49
N ASP A 105 -2.04 5.41 7.16
CA ASP A 105 -1.55 4.00 7.18
C ASP A 105 -1.95 3.22 5.91
N ASP A 106 -2.18 3.92 4.79
CA ASP A 106 -2.52 3.24 3.54
C ASP A 106 -1.29 2.59 2.90
N HIS A 107 -1.34 1.27 2.76
CA HIS A 107 -0.27 0.47 2.18
C HIS A 107 -0.78 -0.37 1.01
N ALA A 108 -0.12 -0.26 -0.15
CA ALA A 108 -0.29 -1.16 -1.29
C ALA A 108 0.75 -2.28 -1.27
N ILE A 109 0.32 -3.46 -1.72
CA ILE A 109 1.13 -4.66 -1.86
C ILE A 109 1.03 -5.08 -3.33
N MET A 110 2.16 -5.30 -3.98
CA MET A 110 2.26 -5.77 -5.36
C MET A 110 3.23 -6.95 -5.41
N PHE A 111 2.92 -7.98 -6.21
CA PHE A 111 3.87 -9.06 -6.48
C PHE A 111 5.08 -8.50 -7.24
N LEU A 112 6.28 -9.02 -6.99
CA LEU A 112 7.48 -8.46 -7.61
C LEU A 112 7.45 -8.58 -9.14
N ASP A 113 6.92 -9.69 -9.67
CA ASP A 113 6.68 -9.90 -11.12
C ASP A 113 5.77 -8.82 -11.72
N ASP A 114 4.71 -8.44 -11.01
CA ASP A 114 3.78 -7.38 -11.43
C ASP A 114 4.50 -6.02 -11.44
N TYR A 115 5.32 -5.75 -10.43
CA TYR A 115 6.08 -4.50 -10.34
C TYR A 115 7.15 -4.41 -11.44
N MET A 116 7.91 -5.49 -11.68
CA MET A 116 8.87 -5.58 -12.79
C MET A 116 8.18 -5.38 -14.15
N SER A 117 7.04 -6.04 -14.37
CA SER A 117 6.20 -5.84 -15.57
C SER A 117 5.71 -4.39 -15.72
N GLN A 118 5.40 -3.71 -14.60
CA GLN A 118 5.00 -2.30 -14.60
C GLN A 118 6.18 -1.38 -14.96
N ILE A 119 7.40 -1.67 -14.48
CA ILE A 119 8.63 -0.96 -14.88
C ILE A 119 8.86 -1.12 -16.39
N GLU A 120 8.77 -2.34 -16.93
CA GLU A 120 8.99 -2.60 -18.35
C GLU A 120 8.02 -1.82 -19.27
N ARG A 121 6.76 -1.72 -18.87
CA ARG A 121 5.75 -0.89 -19.56
C ARG A 121 6.11 0.60 -19.54
N VAL A 122 6.72 1.09 -18.45
CA VAL A 122 7.22 2.46 -18.36
C VAL A 122 8.41 2.63 -19.30
N VAL A 123 9.42 1.76 -19.22
CA VAL A 123 10.62 1.79 -20.08
C VAL A 123 10.24 1.79 -21.56
N LYS A 124 9.28 0.95 -21.98
CA LYS A 124 8.77 0.93 -23.36
C LYS A 124 8.21 2.29 -23.79
N ARG A 125 7.34 2.89 -22.98
CA ARG A 125 6.75 4.21 -23.22
C ARG A 125 7.79 5.34 -23.24
N MET A 126 8.87 5.23 -22.45
CA MET A 126 9.97 6.21 -22.46
C MET A 126 10.88 6.06 -23.69
N LYS A 127 11.09 4.83 -24.16
CA LYS A 127 11.75 4.53 -25.46
C LYS A 127 10.99 5.14 -26.64
N GLU A 128 9.66 5.01 -26.66
CA GLU A 128 8.78 5.61 -27.68
C GLU A 128 8.87 7.14 -27.71
N LYS A 129 9.10 7.78 -26.55
CA LYS A 129 9.34 9.24 -26.43
C LYS A 129 10.77 9.69 -26.81
N LYS A 130 11.65 8.79 -27.27
CA LYS A 130 13.07 9.04 -27.58
C LYS A 130 13.87 9.65 -26.40
N GLN A 131 13.50 9.32 -25.17
CA GLN A 131 14.19 9.84 -23.99
C GLN A 131 15.55 9.14 -23.81
N SER A 132 16.60 9.91 -23.52
CA SER A 132 17.95 9.40 -23.24
C SER A 132 18.09 8.93 -21.79
N GLY A 133 19.21 8.26 -21.47
CA GLY A 133 19.53 7.87 -20.08
C GLY A 133 18.78 6.66 -19.54
N LEU A 134 18.11 5.88 -20.41
CA LEU A 134 17.25 4.75 -20.05
C LEU A 134 17.95 3.61 -19.28
N GLU A 135 19.28 3.56 -19.31
CA GLU A 135 20.10 2.62 -18.55
C GLU A 135 19.80 2.67 -17.04
N VAL A 136 19.42 3.84 -16.51
CA VAL A 136 19.03 3.99 -15.09
C VAL A 136 17.87 3.08 -14.70
N PHE A 137 16.94 2.75 -15.61
CA PHE A 137 15.82 1.86 -15.30
C PHE A 137 16.29 0.41 -15.10
N GLU A 138 17.26 -0.06 -15.86
CA GLU A 138 17.84 -1.38 -15.63
C GLU A 138 18.70 -1.38 -14.36
N TRP A 139 19.51 -0.33 -14.13
CA TRP A 139 20.27 -0.19 -12.86
C TRP A 139 19.36 -0.15 -11.63
N PHE A 140 18.21 0.52 -11.73
CA PHE A 140 17.19 0.56 -10.68
C PHE A 140 16.65 -0.84 -10.41
N ARG A 141 16.28 -1.60 -11.46
CA ARG A 141 15.82 -2.99 -11.31
C ARG A 141 16.88 -3.88 -10.65
N THR A 142 18.11 -3.91 -11.16
CA THR A 142 19.12 -4.89 -10.74
C THR A 142 19.85 -4.51 -9.44
N HIS A 143 20.08 -3.22 -9.20
CA HIS A 143 20.89 -2.76 -8.05
C HIS A 143 20.07 -2.13 -6.93
N VAL A 144 18.85 -1.63 -7.21
CA VAL A 144 18.01 -0.99 -6.19
C VAL A 144 16.87 -1.90 -5.74
N ILE A 145 16.08 -2.47 -6.65
CA ILE A 145 14.90 -3.26 -6.28
C ILE A 145 15.25 -4.57 -5.56
N ASP A 146 16.30 -5.27 -6.01
CA ASP A 146 16.73 -6.53 -5.41
C ASP A 146 17.52 -6.37 -4.11
N VAL A 147 18.00 -5.16 -3.80
CA VAL A 147 18.79 -4.87 -2.59
C VAL A 147 17.94 -4.18 -1.54
N LYS A 148 17.16 -3.15 -1.92
CA LYS A 148 16.35 -2.34 -1.00
C LYS A 148 14.92 -2.85 -0.91
N LEU A 149 14.66 -3.61 0.15
CA LEU A 149 13.35 -4.22 0.40
C LEU A 149 12.37 -3.31 1.13
N GLU A 150 12.83 -2.24 1.78
CA GLU A 150 11.97 -1.31 2.53
C GLU A 150 11.20 -0.39 1.58
N PRO A 151 10.06 0.17 2.01
CA PRO A 151 9.29 1.13 1.19
C PRO A 151 10.02 2.44 0.89
N SER A 152 11.06 2.82 1.65
CA SER A 152 11.90 4.00 1.39
C SER A 152 13.39 3.68 1.21
N ILE A 153 14.09 4.65 0.62
CA ILE A 153 15.54 4.69 0.41
C ILE A 153 16.04 6.13 0.62
N ASP A 154 17.22 6.31 1.20
CA ASP A 154 17.84 7.63 1.29
C ASP A 154 18.61 7.99 0.00
N HIS A 155 18.90 9.27 -0.20
CA HIS A 155 19.52 9.78 -1.43
C HIS A 155 20.96 9.30 -1.60
N GLN A 156 21.73 9.15 -0.52
CA GLN A 156 23.11 8.69 -0.60
C GLN A 156 23.17 7.20 -0.91
N GLU A 157 22.31 6.40 -0.28
CA GLU A 157 22.12 4.98 -0.56
C GLU A 157 21.63 4.74 -2.00
N LEU A 158 20.60 5.48 -2.45
CA LEU A 158 20.10 5.41 -3.83
C LEU A 158 21.21 5.73 -4.85
N CYS A 159 21.97 6.81 -4.62
CA CYS A 159 23.10 7.18 -5.46
C CYS A 159 24.20 6.11 -5.44
N GLY A 160 24.50 5.53 -4.28
CA GLY A 160 25.46 4.44 -4.12
C GLY A 160 25.06 3.19 -4.91
N LEU A 161 23.81 2.73 -4.78
CA LEU A 161 23.29 1.58 -5.49
C LEU A 161 23.27 1.80 -7.01
N LEU A 162 22.75 2.95 -7.49
CA LEU A 162 22.72 3.26 -8.92
C LEU A 162 24.13 3.38 -9.54
N SER A 163 25.12 3.86 -8.77
CA SER A 163 26.51 3.99 -9.23
C SER A 163 27.21 2.66 -9.53
N HIS A 164 26.67 1.52 -9.08
CA HIS A 164 27.16 0.20 -9.48
C HIS A 164 26.91 -0.09 -10.98
N GLY A 165 25.88 0.53 -11.57
CA GLY A 165 25.56 0.38 -12.99
C GLY A 165 26.37 1.28 -13.92
N GLY A 166 26.96 2.37 -13.42
CA GLY A 166 27.72 3.32 -14.24
C GLY A 166 27.81 4.72 -13.61
N LYS A 167 28.24 5.69 -14.42
CA LYS A 167 28.36 7.09 -13.98
C LYS A 167 26.99 7.74 -13.84
N LEU A 168 26.51 7.85 -12.61
CA LEU A 168 25.27 8.52 -12.26
C LEU A 168 25.32 10.02 -12.61
N LYS A 169 24.17 10.56 -13.05
CA LYS A 169 23.88 11.98 -13.19
C LYS A 169 22.56 12.31 -12.51
N ASP A 170 22.44 13.53 -11.98
CA ASP A 170 21.23 14.04 -11.31
C ASP A 170 19.98 13.96 -12.21
N GLU A 171 20.16 14.16 -13.52
CA GLU A 171 19.16 13.96 -14.59
C GLU A 171 18.46 12.59 -14.51
N GLN A 172 19.18 11.54 -14.09
CA GLN A 172 18.69 10.17 -14.04
C GLN A 172 17.82 9.89 -12.81
N ILE A 173 18.05 10.57 -11.68
CA ILE A 173 17.17 10.48 -10.50
C ILE A 173 15.85 11.17 -10.82
N SER A 174 15.91 12.37 -11.40
CA SER A 174 14.75 13.07 -11.96
C SER A 174 13.99 12.23 -12.99
N LEU A 175 14.67 11.38 -13.76
CA LEU A 175 14.03 10.46 -14.71
C LEU A 175 13.23 9.35 -14.01
N LEU A 176 13.71 8.81 -12.88
CA LEU A 176 12.98 7.83 -12.06
C LEU A 176 11.75 8.44 -11.36
N ILE A 177 11.87 9.67 -10.87
CA ILE A 177 10.76 10.43 -10.26
C ILE A 177 9.69 10.73 -11.32
N ASN A 178 10.08 11.31 -12.46
CA ASN A 178 9.16 11.60 -13.57
C ASN A 178 8.52 10.33 -14.20
N ALA A 179 9.16 9.17 -14.03
CA ALA A 179 8.59 7.87 -14.39
C ALA A 179 7.55 7.35 -13.39
N GLY A 180 7.46 7.93 -12.20
CA GLY A 180 6.61 7.50 -11.08
C GLY A 180 7.13 6.26 -10.35
N LEU A 181 8.45 6.03 -10.34
CA LEU A 181 9.11 4.95 -9.60
C LEU A 181 9.60 5.36 -8.21
N LEU A 182 9.81 6.67 -8.03
CA LEU A 182 10.15 7.31 -6.78
C LEU A 182 9.18 8.48 -6.56
N ASP A 183 8.84 8.73 -5.30
CA ASP A 183 8.12 9.91 -4.82
C ASP A 183 8.91 10.51 -3.65
N TYR A 184 8.78 11.81 -3.41
CA TYR A 184 9.47 12.45 -2.28
C TYR A 184 8.82 12.05 -0.95
N CYS A 185 9.61 11.91 0.12
CA CYS A 185 9.08 11.67 1.47
C CYS A 185 8.47 12.92 2.11
N GLU A 186 7.50 13.55 1.44
CA GLU A 186 6.77 14.68 1.99
C GLU A 186 5.63 14.24 2.91
N ASN A 187 5.70 14.64 4.17
CA ASN A 187 4.50 14.76 4.99
C ASN A 187 3.68 15.93 4.44
N THR A 188 2.59 15.58 3.73
CA THR A 188 1.57 16.46 3.14
C THR A 188 1.53 17.88 3.69
N PHE A 189 1.73 18.87 2.82
CA PHE A 189 1.58 20.29 3.13
C PHE A 189 0.22 20.61 3.79
N MET A 190 0.23 20.82 5.11
CA MET A 190 -0.84 21.50 5.81
C MET A 190 -0.76 23.01 5.52
N LEU A 191 -1.43 23.45 4.46
CA LEU A 191 -1.61 24.88 4.18
C LEU A 191 -2.34 25.54 5.36
N HIS A 192 -1.63 26.41 6.08
CA HIS A 192 -2.21 27.18 7.17
C HIS A 192 -3.09 28.30 6.59
N VAL A 193 -4.36 27.98 6.37
CA VAL A 193 -5.39 28.98 6.08
C VAL A 193 -5.68 29.73 7.37
N ASN A 194 -5.42 31.04 7.40
CA ASN A 194 -5.77 31.86 8.56
C ASN A 194 -7.29 32.09 8.65
N GLU A 195 -7.79 32.63 9.77
CA GLU A 195 -9.22 32.94 9.97
C GLU A 195 -9.83 33.91 8.93
N GLN A 196 -8.98 34.50 8.08
CA GLN A 196 -9.34 35.44 7.01
C GLN A 196 -9.33 34.80 5.61
N ASN A 197 -9.20 33.46 5.55
CA ASN A 197 -9.23 32.65 4.33
C ASN A 197 -8.10 32.98 3.32
N GLN A 198 -6.98 33.52 3.79
CA GLN A 198 -5.79 33.78 2.97
C GLN A 198 -4.81 32.60 3.07
N VAL A 199 -4.32 32.14 1.91
CA VAL A 199 -3.31 31.09 1.80
C VAL A 199 -1.92 31.72 1.95
N ASN A 200 -1.23 31.44 3.05
CA ASN A 200 0.16 31.87 3.22
C ASN A 200 1.11 31.00 2.37
N LEU A 201 1.55 31.51 1.22
CA LEU A 201 2.48 30.86 0.27
C LEU A 201 3.95 30.78 0.79
N GLY A 202 4.16 30.81 2.11
CA GLY A 202 5.47 31.10 2.74
C GLY A 202 6.56 30.01 2.66
N VAL A 203 6.38 28.97 1.84
CA VAL A 203 7.37 27.88 1.68
C VAL A 203 7.95 27.81 0.26
N VAL A 204 7.22 28.28 -0.76
CA VAL A 204 7.66 28.22 -2.17
C VAL A 204 8.83 29.19 -2.44
N GLU A 205 8.95 30.27 -1.67
CA GLU A 205 10.04 31.26 -1.83
C GLU A 205 11.44 30.71 -1.49
N ALA A 206 11.53 29.67 -0.65
CA ALA A 206 12.81 29.10 -0.22
C ALA A 206 13.53 28.33 -1.35
N GLU A 207 12.77 27.80 -2.32
CA GLU A 207 13.30 26.96 -3.40
C GLU A 207 13.59 27.80 -4.67
N VAL A 208 12.72 28.78 -4.96
CA VAL A 208 12.97 29.79 -6.02
C VAL A 208 14.21 30.64 -5.71
N SER A 209 14.56 30.81 -4.43
CA SER A 209 15.77 31.53 -4.03
C SER A 209 17.07 30.76 -4.28
N LYS A 210 17.01 29.44 -4.57
CA LYS A 210 18.19 28.61 -4.90
C LYS A 210 18.47 28.51 -6.40
N SER A 211 17.52 28.89 -7.28
CA SER A 211 17.65 28.70 -8.74
C SER A 211 18.38 29.83 -9.48
N GLY A 212 18.86 30.86 -8.78
CA GLY A 212 19.76 31.90 -9.33
C GLY A 212 19.16 32.78 -10.44
N LEU A 213 17.85 32.70 -10.68
CA LEU A 213 17.15 33.45 -11.73
C LEU A 213 16.72 34.83 -11.24
N SER A 214 17.49 35.85 -11.62
CA SER A 214 17.30 37.24 -11.21
C SER A 214 16.27 38.03 -12.03
N ASP A 215 15.53 37.39 -12.96
CA ASP A 215 14.67 38.08 -13.90
C ASP A 215 13.17 37.87 -13.61
N ILE A 216 12.45 38.97 -13.50
CA ILE A 216 11.09 39.03 -12.96
C ILE A 216 10.05 38.57 -14.01
N GLY A 217 10.40 38.64 -15.31
CA GLY A 217 9.49 38.29 -16.40
C GLY A 217 9.10 36.81 -16.47
N GLY A 218 10.00 35.87 -16.13
CA GLY A 218 9.75 34.43 -16.23
C GLY A 218 9.00 33.81 -15.04
N ARG A 219 8.81 34.56 -13.95
CA ARG A 219 8.20 34.03 -12.71
C ARG A 219 6.72 33.69 -12.86
N ASN A 220 5.95 34.49 -13.59
CA ASN A 220 4.49 34.33 -13.67
C ASN A 220 4.07 33.12 -14.52
N ASP A 221 4.80 32.81 -15.58
CA ASP A 221 4.47 31.68 -16.46
C ASP A 221 4.78 30.33 -15.79
N LEU A 222 5.87 30.25 -15.00
CA LEU A 222 6.15 29.07 -14.16
C LEU A 222 5.14 28.94 -13.01
N LEU A 223 4.76 30.04 -12.35
CA LEU A 223 3.70 30.00 -11.34
C LEU A 223 2.38 29.53 -11.93
N GLY A 224 2.02 29.96 -13.14
CA GLY A 224 0.84 29.46 -13.86
C GLY A 224 0.88 27.95 -14.08
N ALA A 225 1.99 27.43 -14.60
CA ALA A 225 2.16 25.99 -14.84
C ALA A 225 2.16 25.15 -13.55
N VAL A 226 2.78 25.64 -12.47
CA VAL A 226 2.80 24.97 -11.16
C VAL A 226 1.43 25.01 -10.49
N VAL A 227 0.69 26.12 -10.61
CA VAL A 227 -0.68 26.25 -10.07
C VAL A 227 -1.69 25.37 -10.83
N ASP A 228 -1.54 25.20 -12.15
CA ASP A 228 -2.37 24.27 -12.94
C ASP A 228 -2.16 22.79 -12.54
N ASP A 229 -0.96 22.42 -12.08
CA ASP A 229 -0.71 21.08 -11.51
C ASP A 229 -1.21 20.96 -10.06
N ILE A 230 -1.02 21.98 -9.21
CA ILE A 230 -1.58 22.04 -7.84
C ILE A 230 -3.11 21.99 -7.85
N SER A 231 -3.76 22.52 -8.89
CA SER A 231 -5.21 22.47 -9.09
C SER A 231 -5.79 21.05 -9.24
N LYS A 232 -4.96 20.00 -9.27
CA LYS A 232 -5.39 18.59 -9.26
C LYS A 232 -5.63 18.03 -7.86
N VAL A 233 -5.22 18.73 -6.79
CA VAL A 233 -5.38 18.32 -5.39
C VAL A 233 -6.77 18.72 -4.87
N GLU A 234 -7.79 17.89 -5.15
CA GLU A 234 -9.14 18.10 -4.62
C GLU A 234 -9.23 17.83 -3.12
N PHE A 235 -9.52 18.91 -2.37
CA PHE A 235 -9.89 18.96 -0.96
C PHE A 235 -10.76 17.79 -0.47
N VAL A 236 -10.44 17.26 0.71
CA VAL A 236 -11.46 16.94 1.73
C VAL A 236 -10.96 17.37 3.10
N ALA A 237 -11.67 18.32 3.69
CA ALA A 237 -11.61 18.61 5.12
C ALA A 237 -12.90 18.09 5.77
N LEU A 238 -12.79 17.30 6.84
CA LEU A 238 -13.84 17.13 7.84
C LEU A 238 -13.24 16.73 9.21
N SER A 239 -13.85 17.30 10.26
CA SER A 239 -13.70 17.04 11.71
C SER A 239 -12.31 17.14 12.35
N GLU A 240 -12.06 18.34 12.91
CA GLU A 240 -11.80 18.57 14.34
C GLU A 240 -11.07 17.50 15.17
N GLY A 241 -9.96 17.90 15.82
CA GLY A 241 -9.81 17.62 17.24
C GLY A 241 -8.71 16.66 17.72
N SER A 242 -7.46 16.80 17.27
CA SER A 242 -6.31 16.37 18.10
C SER A 242 -5.01 17.11 17.77
N ASN A 243 -4.16 17.30 18.79
CA ASN A 243 -2.82 17.89 18.65
C ASN A 243 -1.88 16.87 18.00
N GLU A 244 -1.54 17.03 16.73
CA GLU A 244 -0.50 16.23 16.08
C GLU A 244 0.83 17.00 16.00
N THR A 245 1.89 16.32 16.44
CA THR A 245 3.25 16.84 16.52
C THR A 245 3.88 16.97 15.14
N ARG A 246 4.55 18.10 14.89
CA ARG A 246 5.32 18.36 13.66
C ARG A 246 6.36 17.27 13.44
N GLN A 247 6.25 16.51 12.34
CA GLN A 247 7.30 15.61 11.85
C GLN A 247 7.98 16.24 10.64
N LEU A 248 9.30 16.42 10.71
CA LEU A 248 10.08 17.05 9.66
C LEU A 248 10.06 16.22 8.37
N ILE A 249 10.00 16.91 7.22
CA ILE A 249 10.32 16.34 5.92
C ILE A 249 11.85 16.18 5.86
N ASP A 250 12.34 14.99 5.53
CA ASP A 250 13.73 14.79 5.13
C ASP A 250 13.81 14.87 3.60
N PRO A 251 14.33 15.96 3.00
CA PRO A 251 14.43 16.10 1.55
C PRO A 251 15.42 15.09 0.91
N ASN A 252 16.18 14.33 1.71
CA ASN A 252 17.06 13.28 1.25
C ASN A 252 16.42 11.88 1.27
N MET A 253 15.10 11.73 1.49
CA MET A 253 14.46 10.41 1.49
C MET A 253 13.38 10.31 0.39
N TYR A 254 13.35 9.15 -0.27
CA TYR A 254 12.38 8.81 -1.31
C TYR A 254 11.52 7.60 -0.89
N TRP A 255 10.22 7.68 -1.16
CA TRP A 255 9.35 6.51 -1.19
C TRP A 255 9.48 5.84 -2.55
N PHE A 256 9.56 4.50 -2.58
CA PHE A 256 9.29 3.78 -3.81
C PHE A 256 7.82 3.94 -4.19
N ALA A 257 7.57 4.16 -5.48
CA ALA A 257 6.25 4.44 -6.02
C ALA A 257 5.86 3.44 -7.12
N VAL A 258 4.55 3.37 -7.38
CA VAL A 258 3.96 2.58 -8.47
C VAL A 258 3.65 3.50 -9.64
N PRO A 259 4.26 3.29 -10.82
CA PRO A 259 4.05 4.16 -11.98
C PRO A 259 2.58 4.29 -12.40
N ASN A 260 2.16 5.51 -12.68
CA ASN A 260 0.80 5.90 -13.07
C ASN A 260 -0.29 5.72 -11.99
N ILE A 261 0.05 5.38 -10.73
CA ILE A 261 -0.96 5.05 -9.69
C ILE A 261 -1.84 6.23 -9.27
N GLY A 262 -1.37 7.49 -9.40
CA GLY A 262 -2.09 8.66 -8.87
C GLY A 262 -3.55 8.81 -9.34
N SER A 263 -3.85 8.45 -10.59
CA SER A 263 -5.23 8.43 -11.11
C SER A 263 -6.13 7.39 -10.39
N VAL A 264 -5.54 6.25 -10.02
CA VAL A 264 -6.20 5.19 -9.25
C VAL A 264 -6.32 5.58 -7.79
N LEU A 265 -5.32 6.26 -7.20
CA LEU A 265 -5.40 6.79 -5.83
C LEU A 265 -6.50 7.85 -5.69
N LYS A 266 -6.67 8.73 -6.67
CA LYS A 266 -7.82 9.66 -6.71
C LYS A 266 -9.15 8.89 -6.72
N GLY A 267 -9.26 7.87 -7.57
CA GLY A 267 -10.43 6.98 -7.61
C GLY A 267 -10.65 6.18 -6.33
N LEU A 268 -9.58 5.78 -5.62
CA LEU A 268 -9.65 5.11 -4.32
C LEU A 268 -10.27 6.05 -3.28
N SER A 269 -9.65 7.22 -3.08
CA SER A 269 -10.08 8.23 -2.13
C SER A 269 -11.52 8.72 -2.39
N GLN A 270 -11.90 8.94 -3.66
CA GLN A 270 -13.25 9.34 -4.02
C GLN A 270 -14.28 8.21 -3.85
N GLY A 271 -13.94 6.97 -4.20
CA GLY A 271 -14.83 5.82 -4.05
C GLY A 271 -15.11 5.44 -2.59
N ARG A 272 -14.11 5.53 -1.70
CA ARG A 272 -14.28 5.39 -0.25
C ARG A 272 -15.33 6.38 0.28
N LYS A 273 -15.20 7.65 -0.10
CA LYS A 273 -16.12 8.76 0.28
C LYS A 273 -17.52 8.55 -0.31
N GLU A 274 -17.63 8.12 -1.56
CA GLU A 274 -18.91 7.80 -2.21
C GLU A 274 -19.64 6.66 -1.47
N LEU A 275 -18.95 5.56 -1.19
CA LEU A 275 -19.50 4.39 -0.51
C LEU A 275 -19.94 4.69 0.94
N LEU A 276 -19.12 5.41 1.70
CA LEU A 276 -19.49 5.88 3.04
C LEU A 276 -20.67 6.86 3.00
N SER A 277 -20.75 7.75 2.01
CA SER A 277 -21.90 8.66 1.84
C SER A 277 -23.18 7.90 1.50
N LEU A 278 -23.11 6.87 0.63
CA LEU A 278 -24.25 6.03 0.25
C LEU A 278 -24.87 5.28 1.45
N LEU A 279 -24.04 4.86 2.41
CA LEU A 279 -24.49 4.21 3.65
C LEU A 279 -24.95 5.24 4.69
N ASN A 280 -24.19 6.31 4.94
CA ASN A 280 -24.54 7.33 5.95
C ASN A 280 -25.90 8.03 5.68
N ARG A 281 -26.35 8.10 4.43
CA ARG A 281 -27.69 8.62 4.06
C ARG A 281 -28.86 7.69 4.44
N ARG A 282 -28.61 6.49 4.98
CA ARG A 282 -29.64 5.54 5.43
C ARG A 282 -29.94 5.72 6.91
N ARG A 283 -31.22 5.56 7.29
CA ARG A 283 -31.71 5.70 8.68
C ARG A 283 -30.87 4.94 9.72
N TYR A 284 -30.37 3.75 9.37
CA TYR A 284 -29.58 2.89 10.25
C TYR A 284 -28.09 2.81 9.86
N LYS A 285 -27.66 3.61 8.88
CA LYS A 285 -26.30 3.60 8.29
C LYS A 285 -25.83 2.24 7.77
N GLU A 286 -26.75 1.45 7.23
CA GLU A 286 -26.51 0.05 6.82
C GLU A 286 -27.28 -0.36 5.54
N MET A 287 -26.83 -1.44 4.90
CA MET A 287 -27.45 -2.03 3.71
C MET A 287 -27.09 -3.52 3.55
N MET A 288 -27.99 -4.34 3.00
CA MET A 288 -27.67 -5.72 2.59
C MET A 288 -26.51 -5.73 1.60
N LEU A 289 -25.51 -6.60 1.79
CA LEU A 289 -24.33 -6.71 0.90
C LEU A 289 -24.75 -6.92 -0.55
N ALA A 290 -25.65 -7.88 -0.81
CA ALA A 290 -26.14 -8.19 -2.16
C ALA A 290 -26.90 -7.04 -2.87
N ASN A 291 -27.36 -6.02 -2.12
CA ASN A 291 -27.95 -4.80 -2.69
C ASN A 291 -26.89 -3.70 -2.91
N LEU A 292 -25.77 -3.78 -2.19
CA LEU A 292 -24.64 -2.87 -2.28
C LEU A 292 -23.75 -3.28 -3.46
N GLU A 293 -23.44 -4.57 -3.64
CA GLU A 293 -22.67 -5.11 -4.77
C GLU A 293 -23.29 -4.82 -6.15
N LYS A 294 -24.62 -4.66 -6.21
CA LYS A 294 -25.34 -4.27 -7.44
C LYS A 294 -25.21 -2.78 -7.78
N LYS A 295 -24.58 -1.97 -6.92
CA LYS A 295 -24.35 -0.54 -7.18
C LYS A 295 -23.03 -0.32 -7.89
N ARG A 296 -23.05 0.51 -8.92
CA ARG A 296 -21.86 1.04 -9.57
C ARG A 296 -21.49 2.38 -8.91
N LEU A 297 -20.25 2.49 -8.44
CA LEU A 297 -19.66 3.77 -8.02
C LEU A 297 -19.43 4.65 -9.25
N ARG A 298 -19.59 5.96 -9.09
CA ARG A 298 -19.46 6.95 -10.16
C ARG A 298 -18.12 7.65 -10.15
N LEU A 299 -17.51 7.79 -8.96
CA LEU A 299 -16.29 8.55 -8.74
C LEU A 299 -15.04 7.66 -8.63
N SER A 300 -15.16 6.37 -8.92
CA SER A 300 -14.04 5.41 -8.87
C SER A 300 -13.96 4.56 -10.12
N THR A 301 -12.73 4.30 -10.56
CA THR A 301 -12.40 3.26 -11.55
C THR A 301 -12.33 1.86 -10.92
N LEU A 302 -12.23 1.78 -9.59
CA LEU A 302 -12.20 0.53 -8.84
C LEU A 302 -13.63 0.07 -8.53
N ASP A 303 -13.89 -1.23 -8.62
CA ASP A 303 -15.24 -1.78 -8.41
C ASP A 303 -15.69 -1.68 -6.94
N ILE A 304 -16.99 -1.77 -6.69
CA ILE A 304 -17.53 -1.61 -5.33
C ILE A 304 -17.02 -2.69 -4.36
N ARG A 305 -16.63 -3.88 -4.85
CA ARG A 305 -16.08 -4.97 -4.04
C ARG A 305 -14.67 -4.66 -3.56
N PHE A 306 -13.86 -3.99 -4.38
CA PHE A 306 -12.55 -3.46 -3.99
C PHE A 306 -12.66 -2.53 -2.78
N HIS A 307 -13.57 -1.55 -2.83
CA HIS A 307 -13.83 -0.60 -1.73
C HIS A 307 -14.47 -1.26 -0.53
N LEU A 308 -15.35 -2.25 -0.71
CA LEU A 308 -15.97 -2.96 0.41
C LEU A 308 -14.94 -3.75 1.22
N ARG A 309 -14.06 -4.52 0.57
CA ARG A 309 -12.96 -5.22 1.26
C ARG A 309 -12.06 -4.26 2.02
N ASP A 310 -11.65 -3.17 1.37
CA ASP A 310 -10.79 -2.14 1.94
C ASP A 310 -11.42 -1.46 3.17
N LEU A 311 -12.66 -1.00 3.07
CA LEU A 311 -13.35 -0.33 4.17
C LEU A 311 -13.76 -1.29 5.30
N ILE A 312 -14.02 -2.57 5.00
CA ILE A 312 -14.27 -3.59 6.04
C ILE A 312 -12.99 -3.89 6.82
N GLY A 313 -11.87 -4.15 6.14
CA GLY A 313 -10.63 -4.53 6.80
C GLY A 313 -9.89 -3.35 7.45
N SER A 314 -10.07 -2.12 6.96
CA SER A 314 -9.66 -0.90 7.69
C SER A 314 -10.58 -0.56 8.87
N GLY A 315 -11.72 -1.25 9.04
CA GLY A 315 -12.61 -1.10 10.19
C GLY A 315 -13.72 -0.05 10.07
N HIS A 316 -13.69 0.78 9.02
CA HIS A 316 -14.72 1.80 8.72
C HIS A 316 -16.11 1.18 8.49
N LEU A 317 -16.16 -0.05 7.97
CA LEU A 317 -17.37 -0.83 7.79
C LEU A 317 -17.30 -2.13 8.61
N LYS A 318 -18.46 -2.58 9.11
CA LYS A 318 -18.61 -3.85 9.82
C LYS A 318 -19.69 -4.68 9.12
N THR A 319 -19.47 -5.99 9.03
CA THR A 319 -20.45 -6.95 8.52
C THR A 319 -21.21 -7.60 9.66
N VAL A 320 -22.53 -7.70 9.55
CA VAL A 320 -23.41 -8.35 10.54
C VAL A 320 -24.26 -9.38 9.83
N ASN A 321 -24.25 -10.62 10.31
CA ASN A 321 -25.06 -11.69 9.73
C ASN A 321 -26.48 -11.63 10.29
N THR A 322 -27.49 -11.74 9.42
CA THR A 322 -28.91 -11.71 9.80
C THR A 322 -29.67 -12.84 9.10
N PRO A 323 -30.88 -13.24 9.57
CA PRO A 323 -31.64 -14.33 8.96
C PRO A 323 -31.98 -14.12 7.47
N THR A 324 -31.96 -12.88 6.97
CA THR A 324 -32.22 -12.54 5.57
C THR A 324 -30.94 -12.36 4.74
N GLY A 325 -29.75 -12.47 5.35
CA GLY A 325 -28.44 -12.33 4.71
C GLY A 325 -27.49 -11.38 5.44
N LEU A 326 -26.35 -11.11 4.80
CA LEU A 326 -25.30 -10.25 5.36
C LEU A 326 -25.61 -8.77 5.17
N ILE A 327 -25.55 -8.00 6.26
CA ILE A 327 -25.66 -6.53 6.26
C ILE A 327 -24.27 -5.92 6.41
N VAL A 328 -23.99 -4.87 5.64
CA VAL A 328 -22.83 -3.98 5.81
C VAL A 328 -23.31 -2.70 6.50
N ARG A 329 -22.68 -2.33 7.61
CA ARG A 329 -22.96 -1.09 8.34
C ARG A 329 -21.72 -0.23 8.48
N VAL A 330 -21.91 1.09 8.54
CA VAL A 330 -20.84 2.01 8.97
C VAL A 330 -20.50 1.69 10.43
N SER A 331 -19.21 1.58 10.73
CA SER A 331 -18.74 1.48 12.11
C SER A 331 -19.13 2.74 12.87
N LYS A 332 -19.46 2.59 14.15
CA LYS A 332 -19.33 3.70 15.08
C LYS A 332 -17.93 3.58 15.67
N ASP A 333 -17.21 4.68 15.67
CA ASP A 333 -16.02 4.88 16.49
C ASP A 333 -16.42 4.87 17.97
#